data_AF-A0A3Q0CM91-F1
#
_entry.id   AF-A0A3Q0CM91-F1
#
_cell.length_a   1.000
_cell.length_b   1.000
_cell.length_c   1.000
_cell.angle_alpha   90.00
_cell.angle_beta   90.00
_cell.angle_gamma   90.00
#
_symmetry.space_group_name_H-M   'P 1'
#
loop_
_entity.id
_entity.type
_entity.pdbx_description
1 polymer ?
#
loop_
_entity_poly.entity_id
_entity_poly.type
_entity_poly.pdbx_seq_one_letter_code
_entity_poly.pdbx_strand_id
1 'polypeptide(L)'
;MCNKHVKFSCFYHYAVDNLGADAVATGHYARTSLEDEEVFEQKHTKRPDGLFRNRFEVRNPVKLLQAADSFKDQTFFLSQVSQDALRRTIFPLGELTKDFVKKIAAENRLHHVLQKKESMGICFIGKRNFEHFILQYLQPRPGKFISIEDNKVLGTHKGWFLYTLGQRAKISGLKEPWYVVEKDGVKGDVLVAPQVDHPALYRDLLRTNRVHWIAEEPPAALVRDKMMECHFRFRHQMALVPCVLTLNQDGTVWVTAVKAVRGLALGQFAVFYKSGECLGSGKILRLGPSAYTLQKGKNRTRVTPEVSSDSPGLHPTP
;
A
#
# COMPACT_ATOMS: atom_id res chain seq x y z
N MET A 1 7.45 0.15 -7.48
CA MET A 1 8.87 0.39 -7.83
C MET A 1 9.19 -0.03 -9.26
N CYS A 2 9.17 -1.33 -9.61
CA CYS A 2 9.44 -1.79 -10.98
C CYS A 2 8.61 -1.07 -12.06
N ASN A 3 7.28 -0.97 -11.87
CA ASN A 3 6.44 -0.23 -12.80
C ASN A 3 6.84 1.25 -12.90
N LYS A 4 7.00 1.94 -11.76
CA LYS A 4 7.39 3.36 -11.69
C LYS A 4 8.72 3.67 -12.41
N HIS A 5 9.76 2.87 -12.16
CA HIS A 5 11.12 3.21 -12.57
C HIS A 5 11.61 2.46 -13.81
N VAL A 6 11.05 1.30 -14.11
CA VAL A 6 11.51 0.47 -15.23
C VAL A 6 10.47 0.51 -16.34
N LYS A 7 9.27 -0.04 -16.12
CA LYS A 7 8.28 -0.19 -17.20
C LYS A 7 7.72 1.13 -17.71
N PHE A 8 7.34 2.03 -16.81
CA PHE A 8 6.73 3.34 -17.12
C PHE A 8 7.72 4.49 -16.95
N SER A 9 9.01 4.18 -16.94
CA SER A 9 10.07 5.18 -17.01
C SER A 9 11.12 4.70 -18.01
N CYS A 10 12.16 3.95 -17.64
CA CYS A 10 13.22 3.58 -18.59
C CYS A 10 12.71 2.97 -19.91
N PHE A 11 11.79 2.00 -19.86
CA PHE A 11 11.22 1.38 -21.06
C PHE A 11 10.34 2.36 -21.85
N TYR A 12 9.47 3.09 -21.18
CA TYR A 12 8.59 4.08 -21.81
C TYR A 12 9.39 5.18 -22.53
N HIS A 13 10.39 5.76 -21.87
CA HIS A 13 11.26 6.76 -22.48
C HIS A 13 12.03 6.18 -23.66
N TYR A 14 12.59 4.97 -23.53
CA TYR A 14 13.26 4.31 -24.64
C TYR A 14 12.32 4.08 -25.85
N ALA A 15 11.09 3.63 -25.60
CA ALA A 15 10.12 3.40 -26.68
C ALA A 15 9.77 4.71 -27.42
N VAL A 16 9.50 5.78 -26.69
CA VAL A 16 9.09 7.06 -27.29
C VAL A 16 10.28 7.82 -27.89
N ASP A 17 11.37 7.98 -27.14
CA ASP A 17 12.50 8.82 -27.52
C ASP A 17 13.43 8.15 -28.54
N ASN A 18 13.60 6.82 -28.48
CA ASN A 18 14.57 6.10 -29.31
C ASN A 18 13.91 5.27 -30.41
N LEU A 19 12.75 4.66 -30.17
CA LEU A 19 12.04 3.88 -31.18
C LEU A 19 11.00 4.71 -31.96
N GLY A 20 10.71 5.93 -31.51
CA GLY A 20 9.69 6.79 -32.13
C GLY A 20 8.27 6.24 -31.95
N ALA A 21 8.01 5.46 -30.91
CA ALA A 21 6.68 4.91 -30.66
C ALA A 21 5.72 6.00 -30.13
N ASP A 22 4.50 6.05 -30.67
CA ASP A 22 3.45 6.98 -30.21
C ASP A 22 2.90 6.58 -28.84
N ALA A 23 2.83 5.28 -28.57
CA ALA A 23 2.26 4.70 -27.36
C ALA A 23 2.94 3.37 -26.98
N VAL A 24 2.77 2.97 -25.71
CA VAL A 24 3.21 1.67 -25.20
C VAL A 24 2.02 0.83 -24.75
N ALA A 25 1.93 -0.43 -25.19
CA ALA A 25 0.94 -1.36 -24.69
C ALA A 25 1.56 -2.28 -23.63
N THR A 26 0.81 -2.60 -22.58
CA THR A 26 1.25 -3.59 -21.60
C THR A 26 0.13 -4.58 -21.27
N GLY A 27 0.50 -5.83 -20.98
CA GLY A 27 -0.44 -6.86 -20.53
C GLY A 27 -0.90 -6.70 -19.07
N HIS A 28 -0.97 -5.46 -18.56
CA HIS A 28 -1.55 -5.23 -17.24
C HIS A 28 -3.08 -5.24 -17.32
N TYR A 29 -3.71 -5.84 -16.31
CA TYR A 29 -5.14 -5.72 -16.10
C TYR A 29 -5.40 -4.40 -15.37
N ALA A 30 -5.62 -3.34 -16.15
CA ALA A 30 -6.01 -2.02 -15.69
C ALA A 30 -6.70 -1.31 -16.86
N ARG A 31 -7.36 -0.19 -16.59
CA ARG A 31 -8.00 0.63 -17.63
C ARG A 31 -7.54 2.08 -17.51
N THR A 32 -7.75 2.83 -18.58
CA THR A 32 -7.62 4.29 -18.53
C THR A 32 -8.94 4.96 -18.88
N SER A 33 -9.06 6.26 -18.64
CA SER A 33 -10.21 7.03 -19.14
C SER A 33 -10.12 7.42 -20.61
N LEU A 34 -9.01 7.09 -21.29
CA LEU A 34 -8.88 7.25 -22.73
C LEU A 34 -9.22 5.93 -23.42
N GLU A 35 -9.88 6.05 -24.57
CA GLU A 35 -9.99 4.94 -25.52
C GLU A 35 -8.65 4.72 -26.23
N ASP A 36 -8.43 3.51 -26.74
CA ASP A 36 -7.15 3.12 -27.35
C ASP A 36 -6.77 4.04 -28.52
N GLU A 37 -7.75 4.49 -29.32
CA GLU A 37 -7.54 5.40 -30.45
C GLU A 37 -7.12 6.82 -30.00
N GLU A 38 -7.73 7.33 -28.93
CA GLU A 38 -7.44 8.65 -28.36
C GLU A 38 -6.02 8.77 -27.82
N VAL A 39 -5.38 7.64 -27.47
CA VAL A 39 -3.98 7.61 -27.03
C VAL A 39 -3.05 8.04 -28.16
N PHE A 40 -3.33 7.67 -29.41
CA PHE A 40 -2.49 8.01 -30.57
C PHE A 40 -2.61 9.48 -30.99
N GLU A 41 -3.69 10.16 -30.60
CA GLU A 41 -3.89 11.58 -30.90
C GLU A 41 -3.11 12.51 -29.94
N GLN A 42 -2.56 11.97 -28.85
CA GLN A 42 -1.83 12.73 -27.84
C GLN A 42 -0.46 13.20 -28.38
N LYS A 43 -0.34 14.49 -28.72
CA LYS A 43 0.96 15.07 -29.11
C LYS A 43 2.02 14.89 -28.02
N HIS A 44 3.17 14.31 -28.37
CA HIS A 44 4.34 14.25 -27.49
C HIS A 44 5.05 15.60 -27.39
N THR A 45 4.64 16.40 -26.42
CA THR A 45 5.37 17.60 -26.01
C THR A 45 6.28 17.24 -24.83
N LYS A 46 7.59 17.19 -25.06
CA LYS A 46 8.56 17.10 -23.96
C LYS A 46 8.32 18.26 -23.00
N ARG A 47 8.29 17.96 -21.70
CA ARG A 47 8.20 19.00 -20.68
C ARG A 47 9.43 19.90 -20.80
N PRO A 48 9.28 21.23 -20.88
CA PRO A 48 10.42 22.11 -20.74
C PRO A 48 11.03 21.92 -19.34
N ASP A 49 12.34 21.75 -19.26
CA ASP A 49 13.07 21.72 -18.00
C ASP A 49 13.02 23.12 -17.37
N GLY A 50 12.24 23.27 -16.29
CA GLY A 50 12.09 24.55 -15.60
C GLY A 50 11.11 24.50 -14.41
N LEU A 51 11.33 25.37 -13.42
CA LEU A 51 10.51 25.45 -12.19
C LEU A 51 9.08 25.96 -12.42
N PHE A 52 8.80 26.56 -13.58
CA PHE A 52 7.49 27.11 -13.90
C PHE A 52 6.59 26.02 -14.48
N ARG A 53 5.85 25.34 -13.58
CA ARG A 53 4.62 24.66 -13.97
C ARG A 53 3.72 25.70 -14.63
N ASN A 54 3.45 25.54 -15.91
CA ASN A 54 2.44 26.35 -16.58
C ASN A 54 1.08 25.97 -15.96
N ARG A 55 0.66 26.70 -14.93
CA ARG A 55 -0.59 26.44 -14.18
C ARG A 55 -1.84 26.51 -15.07
N PHE A 56 -1.68 26.97 -16.30
CA PHE A 56 -2.70 27.12 -17.34
C PHE A 56 -2.70 26.01 -18.41
N GLU A 57 -1.80 25.03 -18.36
CA GLU A 57 -2.00 23.81 -19.15
C GLU A 57 -3.17 23.04 -18.52
N VAL A 58 -4.38 23.30 -19.02
CA VAL A 58 -5.57 22.49 -18.75
C VAL A 58 -5.37 21.15 -19.45
N ARG A 59 -4.57 20.28 -18.84
CA ARG A 59 -4.48 18.89 -19.24
C ARG A 59 -5.59 18.17 -18.50
N ASN A 60 -6.64 17.76 -19.21
CA ASN A 60 -7.58 16.77 -18.68
C ASN A 60 -6.77 15.53 -18.30
N PRO A 61 -6.61 15.24 -17.00
CA PRO A 61 -5.75 14.16 -16.58
C PRO A 61 -6.39 12.82 -16.96
N VAL A 62 -5.63 11.95 -17.62
CA VAL A 62 -6.01 10.56 -17.82
C VAL A 62 -6.13 9.88 -16.46
N LYS A 63 -7.24 9.16 -16.27
CA LYS A 63 -7.51 8.42 -15.04
C LYS A 63 -6.96 7.01 -15.16
N LEU A 64 -6.47 6.46 -14.06
CA LEU A 64 -6.18 5.03 -13.95
C LEU A 64 -7.39 4.34 -13.32
N LEU A 65 -8.02 3.41 -14.03
CA LEU A 65 -9.26 2.76 -13.62
C LEU A 65 -9.02 1.27 -13.31
N GLN A 66 -9.78 0.73 -12.36
CA GLN A 66 -9.76 -0.69 -12.03
C GLN A 66 -10.17 -1.53 -13.24
N ALA A 67 -9.52 -2.67 -13.44
CA ALA A 67 -9.88 -3.62 -14.49
C ALA A 67 -11.27 -4.23 -14.28
N ALA A 68 -11.89 -4.70 -15.36
CA ALA A 68 -13.14 -5.48 -15.29
C ALA A 68 -12.95 -6.79 -14.48
N ASP A 69 -11.79 -7.45 -14.63
CA ASP A 69 -11.41 -8.58 -13.78
C ASP A 69 -10.85 -8.11 -12.43
N SER A 70 -11.73 -8.05 -11.43
CA SER A 70 -11.38 -7.60 -10.08
C SER A 70 -10.30 -8.45 -9.38
N PHE A 71 -10.16 -9.73 -9.73
CA PHE A 71 -9.15 -10.62 -9.14
C PHE A 71 -7.78 -10.45 -9.78
N LYS A 72 -7.74 -10.02 -11.04
CA LYS A 72 -6.52 -9.70 -11.79
C LYS A 72 -6.17 -8.23 -11.80
N ASP A 73 -7.05 -7.34 -11.33
CA ASP A 73 -6.82 -5.90 -11.28
C ASP A 73 -5.45 -5.53 -10.68
N GLN A 74 -4.62 -4.89 -11.50
CA GLN A 74 -3.23 -4.55 -11.23
C GLN A 74 -3.01 -3.06 -10.96
N THR A 75 -4.08 -2.26 -10.85
CA THR A 75 -3.97 -0.83 -10.51
C THR A 75 -3.19 -0.59 -9.22
N PHE A 76 -3.19 -1.52 -8.27
CA PHE A 76 -2.35 -1.46 -7.07
C PHE A 76 -0.87 -1.26 -7.41
N PHE A 77 -0.34 -2.03 -8.35
CA PHE A 77 1.05 -1.95 -8.79
C PHE A 77 1.33 -0.78 -9.74
N LEU A 78 0.29 -0.21 -10.34
CA LEU A 78 0.35 0.94 -11.23
C LEU A 78 0.10 2.27 -10.52
N SER A 79 -0.27 2.27 -9.23
CA SER A 79 -0.60 3.47 -8.44
C SER A 79 0.49 4.54 -8.30
N GLN A 80 1.67 4.32 -8.88
CA GLN A 80 2.83 5.21 -8.87
C GLN A 80 3.32 5.56 -10.27
N VAL A 81 2.58 5.21 -11.33
CA VAL A 81 2.94 5.59 -12.72
C VAL A 81 2.76 7.10 -12.90
N SER A 82 3.65 7.71 -13.67
CA SER A 82 3.56 9.14 -13.98
C SER A 82 2.41 9.40 -14.94
N GLN A 83 1.88 10.62 -14.90
CA GLN A 83 0.82 11.01 -15.80
C GLN A 83 1.27 11.14 -17.26
N ASP A 84 2.57 11.38 -17.47
CA ASP A 84 3.18 11.42 -18.79
C ASP A 84 3.26 10.01 -19.42
N ALA A 85 3.59 8.99 -18.63
CA ALA A 85 3.59 7.62 -19.14
C ALA A 85 2.16 7.07 -19.30
N LEU A 86 1.26 7.35 -18.33
CA LEU A 86 -0.11 6.82 -18.35
C LEU A 86 -0.90 7.26 -19.59
N ARG A 87 -0.80 8.54 -19.97
CA ARG A 87 -1.51 9.08 -21.15
C ARG A 87 -1.10 8.47 -22.49
N ARG A 88 0.06 7.82 -22.54
CA ARG A 88 0.63 7.15 -23.71
C ARG A 88 0.72 5.64 -23.49
N THR A 89 -0.09 5.11 -22.58
CA THR A 89 -0.15 3.68 -22.29
C THR A 89 -1.51 3.11 -22.66
N ILE A 90 -1.49 2.00 -23.38
CA ILE A 90 -2.65 1.17 -23.67
C ILE A 90 -2.64 -0.06 -22.75
N PHE A 91 -3.82 -0.44 -22.25
CA PHE A 91 -4.02 -1.64 -21.45
C PHE A 91 -5.05 -2.58 -22.12
N PRO A 92 -4.65 -3.39 -23.12
CA PRO A 92 -5.59 -4.16 -23.94
C PRO A 92 -6.39 -5.22 -23.16
N LEU A 93 -5.91 -5.58 -21.97
CA LEU A 93 -6.55 -6.60 -21.12
C LEU A 93 -7.51 -5.98 -20.10
N GLY A 94 -7.67 -4.65 -20.08
CA GLY A 94 -8.40 -3.93 -19.04
C GLY A 94 -9.87 -4.29 -18.91
N GLU A 95 -10.52 -4.58 -20.04
CA GLU A 95 -11.93 -4.96 -20.12
C GLU A 95 -12.16 -6.48 -20.14
N LEU A 96 -11.09 -7.28 -20.13
CA LEU A 96 -11.16 -8.72 -20.34
C LEU A 96 -10.95 -9.49 -19.04
N THR A 97 -11.68 -10.60 -18.87
CA THR A 97 -11.37 -11.56 -17.82
C THR A 97 -10.19 -12.44 -18.20
N LYS A 98 -9.49 -12.99 -17.21
CA LYS A 98 -8.36 -13.89 -17.48
C LYS A 98 -8.74 -15.07 -18.36
N ASP A 99 -9.90 -15.65 -18.12
CA ASP A 99 -10.36 -16.83 -18.85
C ASP A 99 -10.72 -16.47 -20.29
N PHE A 100 -11.29 -15.30 -20.53
CA PHE A 100 -11.52 -14.81 -21.88
C PHE A 100 -10.21 -14.54 -22.64
N VAL A 101 -9.20 -13.96 -21.97
CA VAL A 101 -7.86 -13.79 -22.56
C VAL A 101 -7.23 -15.14 -22.93
N LYS A 102 -7.41 -16.18 -22.11
CA LYS A 102 -6.95 -17.54 -22.45
C LYS A 102 -7.70 -18.12 -23.66
N LYS A 103 -9.01 -17.86 -23.77
CA LYS A 103 -9.82 -18.28 -24.92
C LYS A 103 -9.31 -17.63 -26.21
N ILE A 104 -9.10 -16.31 -26.22
CA ILE A 104 -8.51 -15.58 -27.35
C ILE A 104 -7.15 -16.19 -27.75
N ALA A 105 -6.28 -16.46 -26.76
CA ALA A 105 -4.97 -17.06 -27.02
C ALA A 105 -5.09 -18.48 -27.63
N ALA A 106 -6.05 -19.29 -27.20
CA ALA A 106 -6.30 -20.62 -27.78
C ALA A 106 -6.78 -20.52 -29.23
N GLU A 107 -7.75 -19.63 -29.51
CA GLU A 107 -8.31 -19.40 -30.85
C GLU A 107 -7.25 -18.90 -31.84
N ASN A 108 -6.28 -18.12 -31.37
CA ASN A 108 -5.15 -17.61 -32.16
C ASN A 108 -3.93 -18.56 -32.16
N ARG A 109 -4.10 -19.83 -31.76
CA ARG A 109 -3.05 -20.86 -31.78
C ARG A 109 -1.82 -20.52 -30.92
N LEU A 110 -1.97 -19.68 -29.89
CA LEU A 110 -0.92 -19.32 -28.94
C LEU A 110 -0.81 -20.33 -27.77
N HIS A 111 -0.89 -21.63 -28.07
CA HIS A 111 -0.93 -22.68 -27.04
C HIS A 111 0.33 -22.72 -26.15
N HIS A 112 1.49 -22.33 -26.69
CA HIS A 112 2.73 -22.23 -25.92
C HIS A 112 2.64 -21.18 -24.79
N VAL A 113 1.85 -20.12 -24.98
CA VAL A 113 1.59 -19.10 -23.94
C VAL A 113 0.69 -19.66 -22.85
N LEU A 114 -0.30 -20.49 -23.21
CA LEU A 114 -1.24 -21.11 -22.26
C LEU A 114 -0.56 -22.09 -21.31
N GLN A 115 0.48 -22.78 -21.78
CA GLN A 115 1.27 -23.71 -20.97
C GLN A 115 2.22 -22.97 -19.99
N LYS A 116 2.48 -21.68 -20.23
CA LYS A 116 3.38 -20.90 -19.39
C LYS A 116 2.70 -20.55 -18.06
N LYS A 117 3.34 -20.98 -16.96
CA LYS A 117 2.90 -20.60 -15.61
C LYS A 117 3.00 -19.08 -15.43
N GLU A 118 2.04 -18.52 -14.70
CA GLU A 118 2.08 -17.10 -14.35
C GLU A 118 3.35 -16.77 -13.55
N SER A 119 3.94 -15.61 -13.84
CA SER A 119 5.12 -15.13 -13.12
C SER A 119 4.72 -14.66 -11.74
N MET A 120 5.12 -15.41 -10.72
CA MET A 120 4.91 -15.07 -9.31
C MET A 120 6.23 -14.61 -8.66
N GLY A 121 6.14 -13.69 -7.71
CA GLY A 121 7.30 -13.17 -6.98
C GLY A 121 7.70 -11.74 -7.39
N ILE A 122 8.93 -11.35 -7.09
CA ILE A 122 9.45 -10.01 -7.37
C ILE A 122 9.80 -9.92 -8.86
N CYS A 123 9.31 -8.86 -9.53
CA CYS A 123 9.58 -8.63 -10.96
C CYS A 123 11.09 -8.71 -11.25
N PHE A 124 11.46 -9.39 -12.35
CA PHE A 124 12.84 -9.62 -12.81
C PHE A 124 13.73 -10.51 -11.92
N ILE A 125 13.28 -10.93 -10.74
CA ILE A 125 14.03 -11.83 -9.84
C ILE A 125 13.51 -13.27 -9.92
N GLY A 126 12.20 -13.41 -10.16
CA GLY A 126 11.52 -14.70 -10.24
C GLY A 126 11.16 -15.28 -8.87
N LYS A 127 10.83 -16.58 -8.85
CA LYS A 127 10.43 -17.29 -7.63
C LYS A 127 11.67 -17.78 -6.88
N ARG A 128 11.99 -17.13 -5.75
CA ARG A 128 13.08 -17.52 -4.84
C ARG A 128 12.58 -17.62 -3.40
N ASN A 129 13.28 -18.38 -2.56
CA ASN A 129 13.07 -18.31 -1.12
C ASN A 129 13.50 -16.91 -0.63
N PHE A 130 12.57 -16.16 -0.04
CA PHE A 130 12.81 -14.75 0.30
C PHE A 130 13.91 -14.57 1.36
N GLU A 131 13.95 -15.42 2.39
CA GLU A 131 14.97 -15.37 3.44
C GLU A 131 16.36 -15.60 2.86
N HIS A 132 16.54 -16.68 2.09
CA HIS A 132 17.83 -16.98 1.47
C HIS A 132 18.26 -15.87 0.50
N PHE A 133 17.32 -15.34 -0.28
CA PHE A 133 17.60 -14.27 -1.23
C PHE A 133 18.05 -12.97 -0.53
N ILE A 134 17.33 -12.51 0.50
CA ILE A 134 17.64 -11.22 1.13
C ILE A 134 18.94 -11.26 1.94
N LEU A 135 19.29 -12.41 2.50
CA LEU A 135 20.54 -12.61 3.25
C LEU A 135 21.79 -12.64 2.37
N GLN A 136 21.64 -12.69 1.04
CA GLN A 136 22.76 -12.46 0.10
C GLN A 136 23.19 -10.99 0.08
N TYR A 137 22.32 -10.07 0.49
CA TYR A 137 22.54 -8.62 0.46
C TYR A 137 22.61 -7.98 1.84
N LEU A 138 21.94 -8.57 2.83
CA LEU A 138 21.89 -8.07 4.20
C LEU A 138 22.52 -9.06 5.16
N GLN A 139 23.44 -8.58 6.00
CA GLN A 139 24.01 -9.37 7.07
C GLN A 139 22.94 -9.76 8.09
N PRO A 140 22.91 -11.03 8.55
CA PRO A 140 22.03 -11.44 9.65
C PRO A 140 22.22 -10.56 10.88
N ARG A 141 21.11 -10.17 11.52
CA ARG A 141 21.10 -9.43 12.79
C ARG A 141 20.20 -10.16 13.77
N PRO A 142 20.72 -11.17 14.49
CA PRO A 142 19.90 -12.00 15.35
C PRO A 142 19.18 -11.18 16.42
N GLY A 143 17.95 -11.59 16.75
CA GLY A 143 17.10 -10.94 17.74
C GLY A 143 16.12 -11.93 18.35
N LYS A 144 15.33 -11.47 19.32
CA LYS A 144 14.39 -12.31 20.07
C LYS A 144 12.96 -12.12 19.59
N PHE A 145 12.17 -13.19 19.70
CA PHE A 145 10.72 -13.08 19.71
C PHE A 145 10.25 -12.79 21.13
N ILE A 146 9.53 -11.68 21.31
CA ILE A 146 9.02 -11.24 22.63
C ILE A 146 7.50 -11.21 22.60
N SER A 147 6.88 -11.91 23.56
CA SER A 147 5.43 -11.88 23.77
C SER A 147 4.97 -10.51 24.26
N ILE A 148 3.93 -9.93 23.65
CA ILE A 148 3.36 -8.65 24.12
C ILE A 148 2.44 -8.80 25.33
N GLU A 149 2.05 -10.02 25.68
CA GLU A 149 1.15 -10.30 26.81
C GLU A 149 1.90 -10.26 28.13
N ASP A 150 3.07 -10.91 28.18
CA ASP A 150 3.81 -11.17 29.42
C ASP A 150 5.32 -10.88 29.31
N ASN A 151 5.78 -10.27 28.19
CA ASN A 151 7.18 -9.97 27.90
C ASN A 151 8.13 -11.17 27.90
N LYS A 152 7.60 -12.41 27.83
CA LYS A 152 8.45 -13.60 27.75
C LYS A 152 9.18 -13.70 26.41
N VAL A 153 10.42 -14.16 26.46
CA VAL A 153 11.19 -14.53 25.27
C VAL A 153 10.72 -15.91 24.81
N LEU A 154 10.21 -15.97 23.59
CA LEU A 154 9.63 -17.19 23.01
C LEU A 154 10.59 -17.94 22.07
N GLY A 155 11.67 -17.28 21.65
CA GLY A 155 12.67 -17.85 20.75
C GLY A 155 13.54 -16.76 20.11
N THR A 156 14.32 -17.16 19.10
CA THR A 156 15.22 -16.27 18.37
C THR A 156 14.98 -16.31 16.86
N HIS A 157 15.49 -15.31 16.15
CA HIS A 157 15.44 -15.24 14.70
C HIS A 157 16.73 -14.64 14.11
N LYS A 158 16.91 -14.73 12.79
CA LYS A 158 18.09 -14.23 12.07
C LYS A 158 18.06 -12.72 11.73
N GLY A 159 16.91 -12.07 11.85
CA GLY A 159 16.77 -10.64 11.61
C GLY A 159 15.34 -10.15 11.54
N TRP A 160 15.04 -9.02 12.18
CA TRP A 160 13.70 -8.43 12.19
C TRP A 160 13.20 -8.06 10.78
N PHE A 161 14.12 -7.79 9.84
CA PHE A 161 13.82 -7.47 8.44
C PHE A 161 13.26 -8.66 7.64
N LEU A 162 13.34 -9.88 8.18
CA LEU A 162 12.74 -11.09 7.59
C LEU A 162 11.23 -11.20 7.87
N TYR A 163 10.70 -10.32 8.71
CA TYR A 163 9.33 -10.40 9.21
C TYR A 163 8.49 -9.19 8.82
N THR A 164 7.23 -9.45 8.52
CA THR A 164 6.20 -8.44 8.21
C THR A 164 5.09 -8.49 9.25
N LEU A 165 4.53 -7.33 9.59
CA LEU A 165 3.38 -7.28 10.52
C LEU A 165 2.22 -8.15 10.01
N GLY A 166 1.63 -8.92 10.90
CA GLY A 166 0.58 -9.89 10.62
C GLY A 166 1.03 -11.24 10.05
N GLN A 167 2.34 -11.43 9.82
CA GLN A 167 2.93 -12.72 9.43
C GLN A 167 2.96 -13.69 10.62
N ARG A 168 2.71 -14.98 10.38
CA ARG A 168 2.93 -16.03 11.37
C ARG A 168 4.44 -16.20 11.59
N ALA A 169 4.91 -16.05 12.83
CA ALA A 169 6.33 -16.06 13.18
C ALA A 169 6.99 -17.46 13.13
N LYS A 170 6.18 -18.54 13.11
CA LYS A 170 6.62 -19.95 13.06
C LYS A 170 7.76 -20.25 14.05
N ILE A 171 7.50 -20.02 15.34
CA ILE A 171 8.45 -20.23 16.43
C ILE A 171 8.43 -21.70 16.85
N SER A 172 9.60 -22.34 16.90
CA SER A 172 9.74 -23.75 17.28
C SER A 172 9.29 -24.00 18.73
N GLY A 173 8.61 -25.13 18.97
CA GLY A 173 8.18 -25.55 20.32
C GLY A 173 6.85 -24.96 20.80
N LEU A 174 6.25 -24.00 20.08
CA LEU A 174 4.94 -23.45 20.43
C LEU A 174 3.81 -24.21 19.71
N LYS A 175 2.81 -24.64 20.48
CA LYS A 175 1.62 -25.36 19.96
C LYS A 175 0.70 -24.42 19.18
N GLU A 176 0.47 -23.22 19.70
CA GLU A 176 -0.44 -22.24 19.11
C GLU A 176 0.27 -21.33 18.09
N PRO A 177 -0.45 -20.76 17.10
CA PRO A 177 0.14 -19.84 16.15
C PRO A 177 0.37 -18.45 16.76
N TRP A 178 1.61 -17.98 16.64
CA TRP A 178 2.02 -16.62 17.01
C TRP A 178 2.25 -15.74 15.79
N TYR A 179 1.86 -14.48 15.90
CA TYR A 179 1.87 -13.50 14.82
C TYR A 179 2.68 -12.27 15.18
N VAL A 180 3.42 -11.74 14.21
CA VAL A 180 4.24 -10.54 14.34
C VAL A 180 3.32 -9.31 14.45
N VAL A 181 3.41 -8.58 15.56
CA VAL A 181 2.57 -7.40 15.83
C VAL A 181 3.35 -6.09 15.81
N GLU A 182 4.66 -6.15 16.08
CA GLU A 182 5.55 -5.00 16.08
C GLU A 182 7.01 -5.44 15.85
N LYS A 183 7.86 -4.51 15.41
CA LYS A 183 9.29 -4.75 15.19
C LYS A 183 10.07 -3.62 15.81
N ASP A 184 10.97 -3.95 16.73
CA ASP A 184 11.90 -2.99 17.33
C ASP A 184 13.18 -2.98 16.50
N GLY A 185 13.30 -1.99 15.61
CA GLY A 185 14.49 -1.83 14.76
C GLY A 185 15.75 -1.42 15.52
N VAL A 186 15.62 -0.91 16.76
CA VAL A 186 16.73 -0.45 17.60
C VAL A 186 17.32 -1.64 18.36
N LYS A 187 16.48 -2.41 19.05
CA LYS A 187 16.92 -3.61 19.78
C LYS A 187 17.13 -4.81 18.86
N GLY A 188 16.47 -4.80 17.70
CA GLY A 188 16.46 -5.92 16.75
C GLY A 188 15.43 -7.01 17.08
N ASP A 189 14.55 -6.78 18.06
CA ASP A 189 13.55 -7.74 18.50
C ASP A 189 12.26 -7.69 17.67
N VAL A 190 11.55 -8.82 17.63
CA VAL A 190 10.24 -8.94 16.98
C VAL A 190 9.20 -9.25 18.04
N LEU A 191 8.23 -8.35 18.20
CA LEU A 191 7.15 -8.54 19.15
C LEU A 191 6.03 -9.35 18.50
N VAL A 192 5.51 -10.32 19.25
CA VAL A 192 4.52 -11.29 18.78
C VAL A 192 3.34 -11.42 19.75
N ALA A 193 2.19 -11.79 19.19
CA ALA A 193 0.97 -12.09 19.95
C ALA A 193 0.36 -13.44 19.52
N PRO A 194 -0.36 -14.13 20.42
CA PRO A 194 -1.04 -15.38 20.08
C PRO A 194 -2.29 -15.08 19.24
N GLN A 195 -2.79 -16.10 18.53
CA GLN A 195 -4.06 -16.05 17.77
C GLN A 195 -4.06 -15.11 16.55
N VAL A 196 -4.88 -15.48 15.55
CA VAL A 196 -4.89 -14.78 14.26
C VAL A 196 -5.59 -13.42 14.33
N ASP A 197 -6.48 -13.24 15.30
CA ASP A 197 -7.39 -12.12 15.49
C ASP A 197 -7.03 -11.26 16.70
N HIS A 198 -5.81 -11.40 17.22
CA HIS A 198 -5.32 -10.59 18.34
C HIS A 198 -5.50 -9.07 18.11
N PRO A 199 -6.04 -8.30 19.08
CA PRO A 199 -6.29 -6.86 18.91
C PRO A 199 -5.03 -6.04 18.54
N ALA A 200 -3.83 -6.51 18.88
CA ALA A 200 -2.57 -5.84 18.54
C ALA A 200 -2.26 -5.86 17.03
N LEU A 201 -2.91 -6.73 16.27
CA LEU A 201 -2.80 -6.81 14.82
C LEU A 201 -3.68 -5.77 14.10
N TYR A 202 -4.63 -5.15 14.80
CA TYR A 202 -5.62 -4.25 14.23
C TYR A 202 -5.29 -2.80 14.52
N ARG A 203 -5.32 -1.98 13.48
CA ARG A 203 -5.11 -0.53 13.53
C ARG A 203 -6.06 0.13 12.54
N ASP A 204 -6.57 1.31 12.87
CA ASP A 204 -7.45 2.11 12.02
C ASP A 204 -6.75 3.33 11.41
N LEU A 205 -5.68 3.81 12.05
CA LEU A 205 -4.97 5.02 11.63
C LEU A 205 -3.60 4.72 11.04
N LEU A 206 -3.26 5.38 9.93
CA LEU A 206 -1.90 5.40 9.37
C LEU A 206 -1.58 6.75 8.73
N ARG A 207 -0.29 7.05 8.55
CA ARG A 207 0.21 8.21 7.80
C ARG A 207 1.13 7.76 6.67
N THR A 208 0.95 8.35 5.50
CA THR A 208 1.85 8.12 4.36
C THR A 208 2.93 9.19 4.24
N ASN A 209 3.92 8.96 3.37
CA ASN A 209 4.70 10.05 2.79
C ASN A 209 3.83 10.94 1.87
N ARG A 210 4.44 11.93 1.22
CA ARG A 210 3.74 12.72 0.19
C ARG A 210 3.13 11.77 -0.84
N VAL A 211 1.82 11.94 -1.08
CA VAL A 211 1.07 11.09 -1.99
C VAL A 211 1.49 11.38 -3.43
N HIS A 212 1.69 10.32 -4.20
CA HIS A 212 1.73 10.40 -5.65
C HIS A 212 0.30 10.31 -6.16
N TRP A 213 -0.21 11.39 -6.74
CA TRP A 213 -1.52 11.42 -7.39
C TRP A 213 -1.36 11.11 -8.87
N ILE A 214 -2.21 10.23 -9.41
CA ILE A 214 -2.20 9.89 -10.84
C ILE A 214 -2.49 11.14 -11.68
N ALA A 215 -3.46 11.96 -11.23
CA ALA A 215 -3.79 13.23 -11.83
C ALA A 215 -2.77 14.36 -11.54
N GLU A 216 -1.60 14.04 -10.98
CA GLU A 216 -0.53 14.95 -10.53
C GLU A 216 -0.88 15.88 -9.36
N GLU A 217 -2.18 16.16 -9.16
CA GLU A 217 -2.72 16.95 -8.07
C GLU A 217 -3.73 16.14 -7.24
N PRO A 218 -3.88 16.44 -5.94
CA PRO A 218 -4.91 15.83 -5.09
C PRO A 218 -6.33 16.13 -5.60
N PRO A 219 -7.32 15.25 -5.35
CA PRO A 219 -8.72 15.50 -5.69
C PRO A 219 -9.23 16.83 -5.12
N ALA A 220 -9.98 17.60 -5.92
CA ALA A 220 -10.44 18.94 -5.54
C ALA A 220 -11.21 18.97 -4.20
N ALA A 221 -12.06 17.96 -3.95
CA ALA A 221 -12.76 17.81 -2.67
C ALA A 221 -11.79 17.66 -1.49
N LEU A 222 -10.73 16.87 -1.64
CA LEU A 222 -9.71 16.69 -0.60
C LEU A 222 -8.93 18.00 -0.35
N VAL A 223 -8.70 18.82 -1.37
CA VAL A 223 -8.01 20.12 -1.21
C VAL A 223 -8.88 21.13 -0.47
N ARG A 224 -10.15 21.25 -0.90
CA ARG A 224 -11.13 22.21 -0.39
C ARG A 224 -11.51 21.88 1.05
N ASP A 225 -11.90 20.64 1.30
CA ASP A 225 -12.49 20.24 2.58
C ASP A 225 -11.43 19.71 3.56
N LYS A 226 -10.17 19.57 3.11
CA LYS A 226 -9.04 18.91 3.81
C LYS A 226 -9.27 17.46 4.20
N MET A 227 -10.46 16.94 3.94
CA MET A 227 -10.85 15.56 4.18
C MET A 227 -11.65 15.01 3.01
N MET A 228 -11.57 13.70 2.77
CA MET A 228 -12.36 13.06 1.74
C MET A 228 -12.57 11.58 2.05
N GLU A 229 -13.82 11.13 1.93
CA GLU A 229 -14.14 9.70 1.92
C GLU A 229 -13.69 9.04 0.61
N CYS A 230 -13.04 7.89 0.75
CA CYS A 230 -12.66 7.02 -0.33
C CYS A 230 -12.47 5.59 0.19
N HIS A 231 -11.87 4.75 -0.64
CA HIS A 231 -11.41 3.43 -0.23
C HIS A 231 -9.90 3.35 -0.31
N PHE A 232 -9.30 2.43 0.43
CA PHE A 232 -7.90 2.08 0.25
C PHE A 232 -7.65 0.59 0.36
N ARG A 233 -6.50 0.16 -0.15
CA ARG A 233 -5.89 -1.14 0.18
C ARG A 233 -4.38 -0.98 0.28
N PHE A 234 -3.76 -1.83 1.09
CA PHE A 234 -2.31 -1.82 1.30
C PHE A 234 -1.63 -3.15 0.96
N ARG A 235 -2.42 -4.13 0.49
CA ARG A 235 -1.95 -5.38 -0.09
C ARG A 235 -2.73 -5.64 -1.37
N HIS A 236 -2.03 -6.14 -2.39
CA HIS A 236 -2.67 -6.60 -3.62
C HIS A 236 -3.71 -7.69 -3.29
N GLN A 237 -4.85 -7.71 -4.02
CA GLN A 237 -6.00 -8.60 -3.81
C GLN A 237 -6.74 -8.45 -2.46
N MET A 238 -6.30 -7.56 -1.58
CA MET A 238 -7.12 -7.20 -0.43
C MET A 238 -8.37 -6.44 -0.89
N ALA A 239 -9.52 -6.74 -0.27
CA ALA A 239 -10.74 -5.98 -0.45
C ALA A 239 -10.51 -4.49 -0.14
N LEU A 240 -11.22 -3.62 -0.85
CA LEU A 240 -11.20 -2.19 -0.61
C LEU A 240 -11.80 -1.88 0.77
N VAL A 241 -11.06 -1.11 1.56
CA VAL A 241 -11.46 -0.71 2.91
C VAL A 241 -11.96 0.74 2.86
N PRO A 242 -13.18 1.02 3.32
CA PRO A 242 -13.67 2.39 3.47
C PRO A 242 -12.78 3.18 4.44
N CYS A 243 -12.41 4.40 4.05
CA CYS A 243 -11.57 5.27 4.86
C CYS A 243 -11.85 6.75 4.60
N VAL A 244 -11.41 7.59 5.53
CA VAL A 244 -11.31 9.03 5.37
C VAL A 244 -9.84 9.41 5.22
N LEU A 245 -9.52 10.16 4.16
CA LEU A 245 -8.23 10.81 4.00
C LEU A 245 -8.27 12.19 4.65
N THR A 246 -7.19 12.59 5.32
CA THR A 246 -6.98 13.98 5.78
C THR A 246 -5.66 14.49 5.22
N LEU A 247 -5.71 15.57 4.44
CA LEU A 247 -4.57 16.13 3.72
C LEU A 247 -3.80 17.14 4.57
N ASN A 248 -2.50 16.89 4.75
CA ASN A 248 -1.59 17.81 5.42
C ASN A 248 -0.95 18.79 4.41
N GLN A 249 -0.42 19.91 4.90
CA GLN A 249 0.24 20.95 4.07
C GLN A 249 1.48 20.44 3.33
N ASP A 250 2.19 19.45 3.88
CA ASP A 250 3.37 18.83 3.26
C ASP A 250 3.02 17.86 2.10
N GLY A 251 1.72 17.61 1.87
CA GLY A 251 1.20 16.66 0.89
C GLY A 251 1.14 15.21 1.38
N THR A 252 1.48 14.95 2.66
CA THR A 252 1.19 13.68 3.31
C THR A 252 -0.29 13.57 3.63
N VAL A 253 -0.79 12.33 3.77
CA VAL A 253 -2.17 12.11 4.24
C VAL A 253 -2.18 11.23 5.48
N TRP A 254 -3.08 11.57 6.40
CA TRP A 254 -3.60 10.61 7.37
C TRP A 254 -4.72 9.80 6.71
N VAL A 255 -4.77 8.51 7.00
CA VAL A 255 -5.80 7.59 6.51
C VAL A 255 -6.43 6.94 7.73
N THR A 256 -7.72 7.21 7.94
CA THR A 256 -8.51 6.65 9.03
C THR A 256 -9.48 5.64 8.43
N ALA A 257 -9.22 4.36 8.63
CA ALA A 257 -10.12 3.28 8.23
C ALA A 257 -11.39 3.31 9.08
N VAL A 258 -12.55 3.11 8.46
CA VAL A 258 -13.84 3.08 9.17
C VAL A 258 -13.90 1.92 10.17
N LYS A 259 -13.24 0.80 9.84
CA LYS A 259 -13.02 -0.33 10.73
C LYS A 259 -11.53 -0.63 10.81
N ALA A 260 -11.04 -1.00 11.99
CA ALA A 260 -9.64 -1.36 12.18
C ALA A 260 -9.25 -2.52 11.26
N VAL A 261 -8.11 -2.39 10.60
CA VAL A 261 -7.60 -3.33 9.61
C VAL A 261 -6.43 -4.14 10.15
N ARG A 262 -6.42 -5.43 9.81
CA ARG A 262 -5.41 -6.38 10.26
C ARG A 262 -4.10 -6.25 9.48
N GLY A 263 -2.98 -6.16 10.19
CA GLY A 263 -1.64 -6.34 9.62
C GLY A 263 -1.17 -5.17 8.75
N LEU A 264 -1.60 -3.94 9.07
CA LEU A 264 -1.00 -2.74 8.49
C LEU A 264 0.52 -2.76 8.73
N ALA A 265 1.29 -2.56 7.66
CA ALA A 265 2.74 -2.70 7.69
C ALA A 265 3.43 -1.45 7.15
N LEU A 266 4.42 -0.96 7.91
CA LEU A 266 5.31 0.11 7.46
C LEU A 266 6.04 -0.28 6.17
N GLY A 267 6.22 0.69 5.29
CA GLY A 267 6.93 0.52 4.02
C GLY A 267 6.10 -0.07 2.88
N GLN A 268 4.94 -0.66 3.16
CA GLN A 268 3.92 -0.95 2.14
C GLN A 268 3.31 0.36 1.62
N PHE A 269 2.58 0.30 0.51
CA PHE A 269 1.87 1.45 -0.06
C PHE A 269 0.40 1.37 0.29
N ALA A 270 -0.18 2.46 0.77
CA ALA A 270 -1.63 2.66 0.79
C ALA A 270 -2.05 3.23 -0.56
N VAL A 271 -2.88 2.49 -1.29
CA VAL A 271 -3.40 2.87 -2.61
C VAL A 271 -4.86 3.28 -2.46
N PHE A 272 -5.21 4.46 -3.00
CA PHE A 272 -6.50 5.10 -2.78
C PHE A 272 -7.41 4.95 -4.00
N TYR A 273 -8.69 4.69 -3.76
CA TYR A 273 -9.70 4.43 -4.78
C TYR A 273 -10.99 5.19 -4.52
N LYS A 274 -11.62 5.70 -5.58
CA LYS A 274 -12.96 6.30 -5.53
C LYS A 274 -13.71 6.03 -6.82
N SER A 275 -14.90 5.44 -6.73
CA SER A 275 -15.76 5.14 -7.89
C SER A 275 -15.04 4.39 -9.03
N GLY A 276 -14.22 3.39 -8.69
CA GLY A 276 -13.45 2.60 -9.67
C GLY A 276 -12.14 3.25 -10.16
N GLU A 277 -11.88 4.51 -9.81
CA GLU A 277 -10.64 5.22 -10.12
C GLU A 277 -9.56 4.95 -9.06
N CYS A 278 -8.36 4.61 -9.50
CA CYS A 278 -7.14 4.60 -8.70
C CYS A 278 -6.58 6.02 -8.63
N LEU A 279 -6.74 6.69 -7.50
CA LEU A 279 -6.35 8.09 -7.33
C LEU A 279 -4.83 8.24 -7.23
N GLY A 280 -4.14 7.21 -6.73
CA GLY A 280 -2.71 7.24 -6.45
C GLY A 280 -2.34 6.48 -5.19
N SER A 281 -1.12 6.69 -4.69
CA SER A 281 -0.67 6.02 -3.48
C SER A 281 0.44 6.74 -2.72
N GLY A 282 0.58 6.38 -1.45
CA GLY A 282 1.66 6.81 -0.58
C GLY A 282 2.25 5.65 0.20
N LYS A 283 3.57 5.67 0.42
CA LYS A 283 4.28 4.72 1.27
C LYS A 283 3.88 4.97 2.72
N ILE A 284 3.44 3.94 3.43
CA ILE A 284 3.06 4.00 4.84
C ILE A 284 4.32 4.22 5.69
N LEU A 285 4.37 5.36 6.38
CA LEU A 285 5.51 5.78 7.21
C LEU A 285 5.22 5.70 8.70
N ARG A 286 3.97 5.90 9.11
CA ARG A 286 3.56 5.79 10.52
C ARG A 286 2.27 5.03 10.62
N LEU A 287 2.11 4.37 11.76
CA LEU A 287 0.89 3.69 12.15
C LEU A 287 0.39 4.34 13.45
N GLY A 288 -0.92 4.42 13.61
CA GLY A 288 -1.54 4.74 14.88
C GLY A 288 -1.38 3.59 15.90
N PRO A 289 -1.85 3.83 17.13
CA PRO A 289 -1.86 2.80 18.17
C PRO A 289 -2.70 1.59 17.72
N SER A 290 -2.31 0.40 18.17
CA SER A 290 -3.12 -0.80 17.95
C SER A 290 -4.38 -0.80 18.82
N ALA A 291 -5.39 -1.56 18.42
CA ALA A 291 -6.60 -1.74 19.24
C ALA A 291 -6.24 -2.26 20.65
N TYR A 292 -5.22 -3.12 20.77
CA TYR A 292 -4.69 -3.58 22.05
C TYR A 292 -4.12 -2.44 22.91
N THR A 293 -3.30 -1.56 22.32
CA THR A 293 -2.73 -0.40 23.00
C THR A 293 -3.82 0.54 23.51
N LEU A 294 -4.85 0.79 22.69
CA LEU A 294 -6.00 1.61 23.06
C LEU A 294 -6.83 1.00 24.20
N GLN A 295 -7.06 -0.33 24.17
CA GLN A 295 -7.76 -1.04 25.24
C GLN A 295 -7.00 -0.98 26.57
N LYS A 296 -5.69 -1.22 26.57
CA LYS A 296 -4.85 -1.09 27.77
C LYS A 296 -4.88 0.33 28.34
N GLY A 297 -4.86 1.36 27.48
CA GLY A 297 -4.99 2.77 27.90
C GLY A 297 -6.29 3.03 28.64
N LYS A 298 -7.44 2.62 28.08
CA LYS A 298 -8.77 2.79 28.70
C LYS A 298 -8.89 2.08 30.05
N ASN A 299 -8.32 0.89 30.18
CA ASN A 299 -8.34 0.15 31.44
C ASN A 299 -7.50 0.83 32.53
N ARG A 300 -6.37 1.46 32.18
CA ARG A 300 -5.57 2.24 33.15
C ARG A 300 -6.31 3.48 33.66
N THR A 301 -7.03 4.20 32.80
CA THR A 301 -7.80 5.39 33.19
C THR A 301 -9.01 5.05 34.07
N ARG A 302 -9.57 3.85 33.96
CA ARG A 302 -10.66 3.37 34.83
C ARG A 302 -10.21 2.95 36.24
N VAL A 303 -8.91 2.71 36.46
CA VAL A 303 -8.38 2.16 37.73
C VAL A 303 -7.81 3.26 38.64
N THR A 304 -7.76 4.52 38.19
CA THR A 304 -7.51 5.68 39.07
C THR A 304 -8.78 6.08 39.81
N PRO A 305 -8.88 5.92 41.15
CA PRO A 305 -10.01 6.42 41.91
C PRO A 305 -9.98 7.95 41.93
N GLU A 306 -11.15 8.59 41.86
CA GLU A 306 -11.32 9.98 42.25
C GLU A 306 -10.81 10.14 43.68
N VAL A 307 -9.77 10.96 43.87
CA VAL A 307 -9.34 11.39 45.19
C VAL A 307 -10.44 12.30 45.70
N SER A 308 -11.30 11.77 46.58
CA SER A 308 -12.27 12.54 47.34
C SER A 308 -11.53 13.60 48.14
N SER A 309 -11.80 14.86 47.84
CA SER A 309 -11.32 16.02 48.58
C SER A 309 -12.06 16.11 49.92
N ASP A 310 -11.63 15.35 50.92
CA ASP A 310 -12.00 15.62 52.31
C ASP A 310 -11.26 16.88 52.77
N SER A 311 -12.00 17.99 52.80
CA SER A 311 -11.59 19.23 53.45
C SER A 311 -11.91 19.10 54.94
N PRO A 312 -10.97 19.33 55.88
CA PRO A 312 -11.31 19.31 57.29
C PRO A 312 -12.12 20.57 57.64
N GLY A 313 -13.35 20.35 58.10
CA GLY A 313 -14.26 21.41 58.54
C GLY A 313 -13.71 22.16 59.75
N LEU A 314 -13.63 23.48 59.64
CA LEU A 314 -13.52 24.37 60.80
C LEU A 314 -14.86 24.35 61.55
N HIS A 315 -14.84 23.90 62.81
CA HIS A 315 -15.88 24.21 63.78
C HIS A 315 -15.64 25.61 64.36
N PRO A 316 -16.68 26.46 64.47
CA PRO A 316 -16.62 27.63 65.34
C PRO A 316 -17.32 27.36 66.69
N THR A 317 -17.01 28.22 67.65
CA THR A 317 -17.74 28.61 68.90
C THR A 317 -17.27 28.03 70.24
N PRO A 318 -17.50 28.76 71.35
CA PRO A 318 -18.17 30.07 71.51
C PRO A 318 -17.22 31.26 71.76
#